data_AF-A0A2T9JB14-F1
#
_entry.id   AF-A0A2T9JB14-F1
#
_cell.length_a   1.000
_cell.length_b   1.000
_cell.length_c   1.000
_cell.angle_alpha   90.00
_cell.angle_beta   90.00
_cell.angle_gamma   90.00
#
_symmetry.space_group_name_H-M   'P 1'
#
loop_
_entity.id
_entity.type
_entity.pdbx_description
1 polymer ?
#
loop_
_entity_poly.entity_id
_entity_poly.type
_entity_poly.pdbx_seq_one_letter_code
_entity_poly.pdbx_strand_id
1 'polypeptide(L)'
;MANREQSSKAAASKAAKVLRDPHATAAAKSAAGSTLTQRATQLEQTSRSAASAASSVLRDPKSTAAEKSAAASALTQRANRKS
;
A
#
# COMPACT_ATOMS: atom_id res chain seq x y z
N MET A 1 9.31 0.30 -9.23
CA MET A 1 7.89 -0.09 -9.08
C MET A 1 6.92 1.12 -9.03
N ALA A 2 7.26 2.28 -9.61
CA ALA A 2 6.52 3.53 -9.37
C ALA A 2 5.18 3.65 -10.12
N ASN A 3 4.97 2.92 -11.22
CA ASN A 3 3.81 3.16 -12.10
C ASN A 3 2.50 2.53 -11.57
N ARG A 4 2.59 1.44 -10.79
CA ARG A 4 1.41 0.76 -10.23
C ARG A 4 0.78 1.50 -9.06
N GLU A 5 1.59 2.23 -8.27
CA GLU A 5 1.11 3.06 -7.16
C GLU A 5 0.36 4.31 -7.66
N GLN A 6 0.81 4.90 -8.77
CA GLN A 6 0.19 6.09 -9.34
C GLN A 6 -1.16 5.78 -9.99
N SER A 7 -1.24 4.67 -10.74
CA SER A 7 -2.48 4.20 -11.37
C SER A 7 -3.51 3.72 -10.32
N SER A 8 -3.07 3.03 -9.26
CA SER A 8 -3.97 2.58 -8.18
C SER A 8 -4.46 3.69 -7.24
N LYS A 9 -3.68 4.76 -7.01
CA LYS A 9 -4.13 5.96 -6.29
C LYS A 9 -5.23 6.70 -7.05
N ALA A 10 -5.06 6.86 -8.37
CA ALA A 10 -6.06 7.51 -9.22
C ALA A 10 -7.36 6.71 -9.26
N ALA A 11 -7.26 5.39 -9.46
CA ALA A 11 -8.41 4.48 -9.44
C ALA A 11 -9.14 4.48 -8.09
N ALA A 12 -8.42 4.46 -6.97
CA ALA A 12 -9.02 4.53 -5.64
C ALA A 12 -9.70 5.87 -5.36
N SER A 13 -9.12 6.98 -5.84
CA SER A 13 -9.73 8.31 -5.71
C SER A 13 -11.02 8.42 -6.51
N LYS A 14 -11.06 7.81 -7.71
CA LYS A 14 -12.27 7.73 -8.53
C LYS A 14 -13.33 6.83 -7.90
N ALA A 15 -12.95 5.67 -7.38
CA ALA A 15 -13.83 4.78 -6.64
C ALA A 15 -14.43 5.45 -5.38
N ALA A 16 -13.62 6.19 -4.63
CA ALA A 16 -14.09 6.94 -3.46
C ALA A 16 -15.09 8.04 -3.83
N LYS A 17 -14.92 8.70 -4.99
CA LYS A 17 -15.90 9.66 -5.52
C LYS A 17 -17.21 8.97 -5.89
N VAL A 18 -17.15 7.80 -6.55
CA VAL A 18 -18.34 7.01 -6.92
C VAL A 18 -19.11 6.54 -5.68
N LEU A 19 -18.45 6.16 -4.59
CA LEU A 19 -19.12 5.79 -3.34
C LEU A 19 -19.82 6.96 -2.66
N ARG A 20 -19.25 8.17 -2.74
CA ARG A 20 -19.81 9.39 -2.13
C ARG A 20 -20.87 10.06 -2.99
N ASP A 21 -21.01 9.63 -4.24
CA ASP A 21 -21.99 10.18 -5.15
C ASP A 21 -23.40 9.64 -4.82
N PRO A 22 -24.37 10.52 -4.52
CA PRO A 22 -25.73 10.12 -4.19
C PRO A 22 -26.51 9.60 -5.41
N HIS A 23 -26.10 9.93 -6.63
CA HIS A 23 -26.69 9.50 -7.89
C HIS A 23 -26.00 8.24 -8.48
N ALA A 24 -24.90 7.77 -7.89
CA ALA A 24 -24.24 6.56 -8.33
C ALA A 24 -25.10 5.31 -8.11
N THR A 25 -25.18 4.47 -9.15
CA THR A 25 -25.94 3.22 -9.13
C THR A 25 -25.34 2.19 -8.18
N ALA A 26 -26.15 1.25 -7.71
CA ALA A 26 -25.69 0.18 -6.83
C ALA A 26 -24.53 -0.64 -7.45
N ALA A 27 -24.58 -0.88 -8.76
CA ALA A 27 -23.50 -1.56 -9.49
C ALA A 27 -22.19 -0.76 -9.48
N ALA A 28 -22.27 0.57 -9.68
CA ALA A 28 -21.11 1.45 -9.63
C ALA A 28 -20.49 1.50 -8.22
N LYS A 29 -21.33 1.54 -7.18
CA LYS A 29 -20.89 1.48 -5.77
C LYS A 29 -20.25 0.14 -5.43
N SER A 30 -20.79 -0.99 -5.89
CA SER A 30 -20.18 -2.32 -5.72
C SER A 30 -18.82 -2.40 -6.41
N ALA A 31 -18.72 -1.98 -7.67
CA ALA A 31 -17.45 -1.96 -8.39
C ALA A 31 -16.41 -1.06 -7.70
N ALA A 32 -16.82 0.13 -7.26
CA ALA A 32 -15.98 1.05 -6.51
C ALA A 32 -15.50 0.45 -5.17
N GLY A 33 -16.39 -0.23 -4.44
CA GLY A 33 -16.07 -0.95 -3.21
C GLY A 33 -15.03 -2.06 -3.42
N SER A 34 -15.22 -2.92 -4.42
CA SER A 34 -14.26 -3.98 -4.77
C SER A 34 -12.88 -3.41 -5.15
N THR A 35 -12.86 -2.26 -5.82
CA THR A 35 -11.61 -1.57 -6.21
C THR A 35 -10.87 -1.01 -5.00
N LEU A 36 -11.61 -0.43 -4.04
CA LEU A 36 -11.06 0.09 -2.78
C LEU A 36 -10.50 -1.04 -1.91
N THR A 37 -11.25 -2.14 -1.76
CA THR A 37 -10.81 -3.31 -0.99
C THR A 37 -9.55 -3.93 -1.59
N GLN A 38 -9.51 -4.15 -2.91
CA GLN A 38 -8.31 -4.68 -3.57
C GLN A 38 -7.09 -3.78 -3.38
N ARG A 39 -7.28 -2.45 -3.39
CA ARG A 39 -6.18 -1.51 -3.17
C ARG A 39 -5.71 -1.54 -1.72
N ALA A 40 -6.63 -1.61 -0.75
CA ALA A 40 -6.29 -1.74 0.65
C ALA A 40 -5.52 -3.04 0.92
N THR A 41 -6.01 -4.18 0.42
CA THR A 41 -5.35 -5.48 0.62
C THR A 41 -4.01 -5.57 -0.09
N GLN A 42 -3.88 -5.03 -1.31
CA GLN A 42 -2.63 -5.06 -2.07
C GLN A 42 -1.58 -4.13 -1.42
N LEU A 43 -1.98 -2.95 -0.94
CA LEU A 43 -1.10 -2.08 -0.16
C LEU A 43 -0.70 -2.72 1.17
N GLU A 44 -1.62 -3.36 1.88
CA GLU A 44 -1.32 -4.08 3.11
C GLU A 44 -0.35 -5.25 2.87
N GLN A 45 -0.57 -6.06 1.83
CA GLN A 45 0.30 -7.17 1.48
C GLN A 45 1.69 -6.70 1.06
N THR A 46 1.80 -5.71 0.16
CA THR A 46 3.10 -5.14 -0.23
C THR A 46 3.81 -4.52 0.97
N SER A 47 3.07 -3.83 1.83
CA SER A 47 3.65 -3.21 3.03
C SER A 47 4.06 -4.26 4.08
N ARG A 48 3.31 -5.35 4.25
CA ARG A 48 3.66 -6.46 5.15
C ARG A 48 4.86 -7.24 4.63
N SER A 49 4.90 -7.58 3.35
CA SER A 49 6.04 -8.28 2.75
C SER A 49 7.32 -7.44 2.79
N ALA A 50 7.23 -6.14 2.48
CA ALA A 50 8.37 -5.23 2.59
C ALA A 50 8.84 -5.05 4.05
N ALA A 51 7.91 -4.98 5.01
CA ALA A 51 8.25 -4.91 6.42
C ALA A 51 8.90 -6.22 6.91
N SER A 52 8.36 -7.38 6.54
CA SER A 52 8.95 -8.68 6.88
C SER A 52 10.36 -8.82 6.33
N ALA A 53 10.60 -8.42 5.07
CA ALA A 53 11.93 -8.44 4.47
C ALA A 53 12.90 -7.50 5.22
N ALA A 54 12.48 -6.26 5.51
CA ALA A 54 13.28 -5.32 6.27
C ALA A 54 13.58 -5.81 7.71
N SER A 55 12.59 -6.40 8.39
CA SER A 55 12.77 -7.01 9.71
C SER A 55 13.70 -8.22 9.68
N SER A 56 13.71 -9.00 8.59
CA SER A 56 14.68 -10.09 8.42
C SER A 56 16.10 -9.55 8.25
N VAL A 57 16.31 -8.51 7.45
CA VAL A 57 17.63 -7.86 7.27
C VAL A 57 18.14 -7.25 8.57
N LEU A 58 17.26 -6.65 9.38
CA LEU A 58 17.65 -6.07 10.68
C LEU A 58 18.07 -7.14 11.70
N ARG A 59 17.41 -8.30 11.68
CA ARG A 59 17.69 -9.42 12.60
C ARG A 59 18.81 -10.33 12.13
N ASP A 60 19.20 -10.23 10.87
CA ASP A 60 20.25 -11.05 10.30
C ASP A 60 21.64 -10.56 10.78
N PRO A 61 22.43 -11.43 11.42
CA PRO A 61 23.75 -11.05 11.93
C PRO A 61 24.79 -10.90 10.81
N LYS A 62 24.52 -11.41 9.60
CA LYS A 62 25.41 -11.30 8.43
C LYS A 62 25.15 -10.03 7.60
N SER A 63 24.02 -9.36 7.81
CA SER A 63 23.66 -8.13 7.13
C SER A 63 24.57 -6.97 7.56
N THR A 64 25.08 -6.24 6.57
CA THR A 64 25.99 -5.12 6.76
C THR A 64 25.25 -3.89 7.30
N ALA A 65 26.01 -2.92 7.82
CA ALA A 65 25.46 -1.68 8.33
C ALA A 65 24.64 -0.92 7.27
N ALA A 66 25.04 -0.95 6.00
CA ALA A 66 24.34 -0.31 4.90
C ALA A 66 22.97 -0.96 4.64
N GLU A 67 22.90 -2.29 4.66
CA GLU A 67 21.66 -3.05 4.46
C GLU A 67 20.70 -2.84 5.63
N LYS A 68 21.20 -2.81 6.86
CA LYS A 68 20.40 -2.50 8.06
C LYS A 68 19.87 -1.06 8.02
N SER A 69 20.66 -0.10 7.56
CA SER A 69 20.24 1.30 7.43
C SER A 69 19.16 1.47 6.34
N ALA A 70 19.31 0.78 5.20
CA ALA A 70 18.30 0.75 4.15
C ALA A 70 16.99 0.07 4.61
N ALA A 71 17.09 -1.05 5.33
CA ALA A 71 15.95 -1.74 5.90
C ALA A 71 15.21 -0.92 6.97
N ALA A 72 15.94 -0.25 7.86
CA ALA A 72 15.37 0.69 8.83
C ALA A 72 14.66 1.87 8.15
N SER A 73 15.26 2.42 7.09
CA SER A 73 14.67 3.50 6.29
C SER A 73 13.40 3.06 5.56
N ALA A 74 13.35 1.83 5.06
CA ALA A 74 12.14 1.25 4.46
C ALA A 74 11.02 1.06 5.50
N LEU A 75 11.36 0.62 6.71
CA LEU A 75 10.41 0.47 7.81
C LEU A 75 9.83 1.82 8.25
N THR A 76 10.67 2.85 8.34
CA THR A 76 10.24 4.21 8.73
C THR A 76 9.36 4.86 7.66
N GLN A 77 9.65 4.65 6.37
CA GLN A 77 8.80 5.13 5.28
C GLN A 77 7.42 4.48 5.26
N ARG A 78 7.31 3.23 5.73
CA ARG A 78 6.02 2.56 5.92
C ARG A 78 5.26 3.17 7.09
N ALA A 79 5.92 3.44 8.21
CA ALA A 79 5.28 4.07 9.38
C ALA A 79 4.80 5.50 9.10
N ASN A 80 5.53 6.25 8.26
CA ASN A 80 5.17 7.60 7.86
C ASN A 80 4.12 7.65 6.74
N ARG A 81 3.85 6.51 6.07
CA ARG A 81 2.64 6.31 5.26
C ARG A 81 1.47 5.99 6.18
N LYS A 82 1.11 6.94 7.06
CA LYS A 82 -0.11 6.85 7.84
C LYS A 82 -1.31 6.87 6.88
N SER A 83 -2.19 5.89 7.07
CA SER A 83 -3.43 5.62 6.33
C SER A 83 -4.32 6.83 6.15
#